data_AF-A0A147BSM2-F1
#
_entry.id   AF-A0A147BSM2-F1
#
_cell.length_a   1.000
_cell.length_b   1.000
_cell.length_c   1.000
_cell.angle_alpha   90.00
_cell.angle_beta   90.00
_cell.angle_gamma   90.00
#
_symmetry.space_group_name_H-M   'P 1'
#
loop_
_entity.id
_entity.type
_entity.pdbx_description
1 polymer ?
#
loop_
_entity_poly.entity_id
_entity_poly.type
_entity_poly.pdbx_seq_one_letter_code
_entity_poly.pdbx_strand_id
1 'polypeptide(L)'
;TEAVLKALRESSKGKLHYDPYWLQDGRWPEILGAAETFQLDSRLLPHSFSEDDSVPDLEEPDPTPASVDEPSERDAKPATDDTEDLKQFVDTSGTDLSILEYEEERLNSVREALRKRWAQHEQLLLKWQQQAQKHVLLMERDQLLEYQRQLDRLNRDYAQGLQDLAEKKEKVQEHHKNHARHLRNKIKEAELKQKQLEEEERKRQAESEQRAESLSAHCRDMEATLASVRNALENCSHTRHLSTAREDHLGLLDRVARQVAAFGALRTVSREELTQALDLATEVKGLVHAVIADIEQATAKGLETQQLQRQKSEEHNPSRRQSTVASDASSVPAPAPSTHVAVRSATSLLQRHSDILDNLDKWQASYKELSQDKTRKKYCFDLLKAVTIPVNALANSLSVRDKLDQLTSILSGKPFQSGSRTISTSAHPLAQRFCLDKVAEKIVLQGEEQINS
;
A
#
# COMPACT_ATOMS: atom_id res chain seq x y z
N THR A 1 30.24 43.71 -10.84
CA THR A 1 29.40 43.13 -9.77
C THR A 1 29.93 41.77 -9.30
N GLU A 2 30.12 40.78 -10.18
CA GLU A 2 30.48 39.39 -9.81
C GLU A 2 31.64 39.24 -8.80
N ALA A 3 32.72 40.01 -8.96
CA ALA A 3 33.89 39.96 -8.06
C ALA A 3 33.53 40.21 -6.58
N VAL A 4 32.56 41.09 -6.31
CA VAL A 4 32.08 41.41 -4.95
C VAL A 4 31.29 40.23 -4.37
N LEU A 5 30.43 39.61 -5.18
CA LEU A 5 29.67 38.41 -4.79
C LEU A 5 30.58 37.21 -4.51
N LYS A 6 31.69 37.10 -5.25
CA LYS A 6 32.70 36.06 -5.04
C LYS A 6 33.47 36.27 -3.72
N ALA A 7 33.95 37.49 -3.47
CA ALA A 7 34.60 37.85 -2.20
C ALA A 7 33.68 37.68 -0.97
N LEU A 8 32.39 37.97 -1.10
CA LEU A 8 31.40 37.73 -0.04
C LEU A 8 31.19 36.24 0.26
N ARG A 9 31.25 35.37 -0.76
CA ARG A 9 31.11 33.90 -0.61
C ARG A 9 32.33 33.25 0.05
N GLU A 10 33.50 33.86 -0.08
CA GLU A 10 34.78 33.37 0.48
C GLU A 10 35.07 33.94 1.89
N SER A 11 34.25 34.88 2.37
CA SER A 11 34.34 35.46 3.72
C SER A 11 33.94 34.49 4.84
N SER A 12 34.54 34.65 6.03
CA SER A 12 34.19 33.86 7.22
C SER A 12 32.76 34.10 7.74
N LYS A 13 32.10 35.19 7.30
CA LYS A 13 30.66 35.44 7.52
C LYS A 13 29.78 35.02 6.31
N GLY A 14 30.37 34.48 5.24
CA GLY A 14 29.75 34.26 3.92
C GLY A 14 28.82 33.06 3.79
N LYS A 15 28.51 32.32 4.86
CA LYS A 15 27.60 31.15 4.83
C LYS A 15 26.12 31.55 4.83
N LEU A 16 25.72 32.33 3.83
CA LEU A 16 24.31 32.59 3.53
C LEU A 16 23.67 31.34 2.89
N HIS A 17 23.13 30.46 3.74
CA HIS A 17 22.15 29.46 3.31
C HIS A 17 20.85 30.19 2.94
N TYR A 18 20.67 30.47 1.64
CA TYR A 18 19.34 30.74 1.11
C TYR A 18 18.72 29.44 0.60
N ASP A 19 17.43 29.26 0.87
CA ASP A 19 16.61 28.21 0.29
C ASP A 19 16.25 28.64 -1.15
N PRO A 20 16.56 27.87 -2.21
CA PRO A 20 16.21 28.25 -3.57
C PRO A 20 14.70 28.28 -3.86
N TYR A 21 13.88 27.59 -3.06
CA TYR A 21 12.50 27.26 -3.40
C TYR A 21 11.44 28.09 -2.63
N TRP A 22 11.88 28.97 -1.72
CA TRP A 22 11.01 29.84 -0.90
C TRP A 22 9.93 30.61 -1.68
N LEU A 23 10.24 31.02 -2.91
CA LEU A 23 9.34 31.76 -3.79
C LEU A 23 8.23 30.86 -4.39
N GLN A 24 8.53 29.57 -4.57
CA GLN A 24 7.61 28.56 -5.10
C GLN A 24 6.72 27.98 -3.98
N ASP A 25 7.23 27.91 -2.75
CA ASP A 25 6.46 27.51 -1.56
C ASP A 25 5.52 28.60 -1.03
N GLY A 26 5.47 29.78 -1.66
CA GLY A 26 4.62 30.90 -1.24
C GLY A 26 5.04 31.56 0.09
N ARG A 27 6.24 31.27 0.62
CA ARG A 27 6.75 31.75 1.93
C ARG A 27 7.21 33.22 1.91
N TRP A 28 6.96 33.96 0.83
CA TRP A 28 7.35 35.36 0.69
C TRP A 28 6.80 36.31 1.78
N PRO A 29 5.58 36.15 2.35
CA PRO A 29 5.09 37.07 3.39
C PRO A 29 5.85 36.95 4.71
N GLU A 30 6.35 35.77 5.06
CA GLU A 30 7.12 35.56 6.30
C GLU A 30 8.56 36.09 6.16
N ILE A 31 9.14 35.95 4.97
CA ILE A 31 10.52 36.38 4.68
C ILE A 31 10.62 37.90 4.46
N LEU A 32 9.63 38.51 3.79
CA LEU A 32 9.59 39.96 3.56
C LEU A 32 8.88 40.71 4.69
N GLY A 33 7.92 40.11 5.40
CA GLY A 33 7.25 40.71 6.55
C GLY A 33 8.15 40.89 7.79
N ALA A 34 9.33 40.24 7.81
CA ALA A 34 10.38 40.47 8.80
C ALA A 34 11.29 41.67 8.48
N ALA A 35 11.15 42.28 7.30
CA ALA A 35 11.89 43.47 6.91
C ALA A 35 11.11 44.74 7.29
N GLU A 36 11.34 45.25 8.50
CA GLU A 36 10.96 46.62 8.84
C GLU A 36 11.57 47.60 7.81
N THR A 37 10.83 48.66 7.48
CA THR A 37 11.03 49.48 6.26
C THR A 37 12.47 49.97 6.07
N PHE A 38 13.19 49.34 5.14
CA PHE A 38 14.48 49.86 4.64
C PHE A 38 14.24 51.15 3.85
N GLN A 39 14.48 52.29 4.49
CA GLN A 39 14.67 53.55 3.77
C GLN A 39 15.99 53.47 3.00
N LEU A 40 15.90 53.39 1.67
CA LEU A 40 17.07 53.36 0.79
C LEU A 40 17.58 54.80 0.62
N ASP A 41 18.66 55.18 1.32
CA ASP A 41 19.31 56.49 1.11
C ASP A 41 19.79 56.56 -0.35
N SER A 42 19.28 57.53 -1.10
CA SER A 42 19.52 57.70 -2.53
C SER A 42 21.00 57.93 -2.87
N ARG A 43 21.83 58.27 -1.88
CA ARG A 43 23.30 58.38 -1.99
C ARG A 43 24.04 57.06 -2.20
N LEU A 44 23.38 55.91 -2.04
CA LEU A 44 24.00 54.58 -2.18
C LEU A 44 23.87 53.96 -3.58
N LEU A 45 23.26 54.67 -4.54
CA LEU A 45 23.24 54.28 -5.95
C LEU A 45 24.57 54.68 -6.65
N PRO A 46 25.25 53.78 -7.38
CA PRO A 46 26.50 54.11 -8.05
C PRO A 46 26.33 55.10 -9.22
N HIS A 47 26.87 56.31 -9.07
CA HIS A 47 27.01 57.27 -10.17
C HIS A 47 28.11 56.84 -11.16
N SER A 48 27.78 55.99 -12.15
CA SER A 48 28.58 55.87 -13.38
C SER A 48 27.84 55.13 -14.51
N PHE A 49 27.05 55.86 -15.29
CA PHE A 49 26.96 55.67 -16.74
C PHE A 49 26.55 57.01 -17.36
N SER A 50 27.52 57.68 -17.97
CA SER A 50 27.40 58.99 -18.60
C SER A 50 27.76 58.87 -20.07
N GLU A 51 26.78 59.11 -20.93
CA GLU A 51 26.97 59.55 -22.31
C GLU A 51 25.83 60.55 -22.59
N ASP A 52 26.16 61.70 -23.15
CA ASP A 52 25.33 62.89 -23.11
C ASP A 52 24.18 62.88 -24.15
N ASP A 53 23.03 63.45 -23.77
CA ASP A 53 22.66 64.75 -24.36
C ASP A 53 21.71 65.53 -23.44
N SER A 54 21.66 66.86 -23.58
CA SER A 54 20.90 67.75 -22.69
C SER A 54 19.54 68.16 -23.26
N VAL A 55 18.46 67.82 -22.57
CA VAL A 55 17.10 68.31 -22.85
C VAL A 55 16.68 69.27 -21.74
N PRO A 56 16.35 70.54 -22.03
CA PRO A 56 15.69 71.44 -21.08
C PRO A 56 14.23 71.01 -20.90
N ASP A 57 13.79 70.86 -19.65
CA ASP A 57 12.41 70.50 -19.32
C ASP A 57 11.46 71.72 -19.42
N LEU A 58 10.16 71.48 -19.53
CA LEU A 58 9.12 72.50 -19.71
C LEU A 58 8.27 72.67 -18.44
N GLU A 59 8.58 73.69 -17.64
CA GLU A 59 7.71 74.16 -16.56
C GLU A 59 6.88 75.38 -17.00
N GLU A 60 5.56 75.31 -16.80
CA GLU A 60 4.61 76.42 -16.99
C GLU A 60 4.62 77.38 -15.78
N PRO A 61 4.47 78.70 -16.00
CA PRO A 61 4.06 79.61 -14.93
C PRO A 61 2.87 80.51 -15.30
N ASP A 62 1.91 80.60 -14.38
CA ASP A 62 0.75 81.50 -14.37
C ASP A 62 0.46 81.84 -12.87
N PRO A 63 0.00 83.03 -12.46
CA PRO A 63 0.01 84.36 -13.08
C PRO A 63 0.58 85.49 -12.14
N THR A 64 0.33 86.76 -12.52
CA THR A 64 0.59 88.08 -11.86
C THR A 64 0.38 88.20 -10.33
N PRO A 65 0.97 89.20 -9.58
CA PRO A 65 1.00 90.65 -9.95
C PRO A 65 2.11 91.64 -9.44
N ALA A 66 2.19 92.80 -10.13
CA ALA A 66 2.40 94.20 -9.69
C ALA A 66 3.50 94.67 -8.68
N SER A 67 4.41 95.55 -9.15
CA SER A 67 4.70 96.94 -8.66
C SER A 67 5.86 97.58 -9.48
N VAL A 68 5.72 98.75 -10.11
CA VAL A 68 5.91 100.14 -9.61
C VAL A 68 7.35 100.45 -9.12
N ASP A 69 8.11 101.25 -9.90
CA ASP A 69 8.48 102.62 -9.48
C ASP A 69 8.90 103.53 -10.66
N GLU A 70 9.05 104.83 -10.41
CA GLU A 70 9.21 105.94 -11.37
C GLU A 70 10.71 106.34 -11.63
N PRO A 71 11.02 107.29 -12.55
CA PRO A 71 11.13 108.68 -12.09
C PRO A 71 10.74 109.80 -13.09
N SER A 72 9.82 110.65 -12.63
CA SER A 72 9.66 112.10 -12.74
C SER A 72 10.27 112.92 -13.90
N GLU A 73 9.37 113.72 -14.47
CA GLU A 73 9.52 114.83 -15.43
C GLU A 73 10.65 115.84 -15.16
N ARG A 74 11.06 116.57 -16.21
CA ARG A 74 11.20 118.03 -16.08
C ARG A 74 11.08 118.83 -17.40
N ASP A 75 10.25 119.88 -17.31
CA ASP A 75 10.15 121.10 -18.13
C ASP A 75 10.00 121.01 -19.67
N ALA A 76 9.13 121.87 -20.21
CA ALA A 76 8.83 121.97 -21.64
C ALA A 76 8.52 123.41 -22.10
N LYS A 77 8.58 123.61 -23.43
CA LYS A 77 8.25 124.82 -24.23
C LYS A 77 9.38 125.87 -24.41
N PRO A 78 9.35 126.68 -25.50
CA PRO A 78 9.26 126.23 -26.89
C PRO A 78 10.16 127.02 -27.88
N ALA A 79 10.63 126.36 -28.94
CA ALA A 79 11.17 126.97 -30.17
C ALA A 79 10.78 126.02 -31.33
N THR A 80 9.83 126.38 -32.21
CA THR A 80 9.99 127.17 -33.45
C THR A 80 10.86 126.50 -34.51
N ASP A 81 10.18 125.90 -35.48
CA ASP A 81 10.44 126.08 -36.92
C ASP A 81 11.68 125.44 -37.58
N ASP A 82 11.72 124.10 -37.60
CA ASP A 82 12.63 123.28 -38.44
C ASP A 82 11.88 122.20 -39.28
N THR A 83 10.56 122.33 -39.45
CA THR A 83 9.72 121.30 -40.12
C THR A 83 9.81 121.27 -41.65
N GLU A 84 10.65 122.09 -42.26
CA GLU A 84 10.91 122.08 -43.71
C GLU A 84 12.21 121.36 -44.09
N ASP A 85 13.23 121.37 -43.23
CA ASP A 85 14.53 120.72 -43.49
C ASP A 85 14.44 119.18 -43.46
N LEU A 86 13.58 118.60 -42.62
CA LEU A 86 13.36 117.14 -42.62
C LEU A 86 12.75 116.60 -43.92
N LYS A 87 12.24 117.46 -44.82
CA LYS A 87 11.74 117.05 -46.14
C LYS A 87 12.81 117.08 -47.23
N GLN A 88 13.93 117.79 -47.02
CA GLN A 88 15.06 117.78 -47.94
C GLN A 88 16.02 116.61 -47.69
N PHE A 89 15.81 115.83 -46.62
CA PHE A 89 16.53 114.58 -46.35
C PHE A 89 15.83 113.31 -46.86
N VAL A 90 14.74 113.46 -47.64
CA VAL A 90 13.99 112.32 -48.22
C VAL A 90 14.50 111.93 -49.62
N ASP A 91 15.36 112.75 -50.23
CA ASP A 91 15.98 112.50 -51.54
C ASP A 91 17.31 111.72 -51.48
N THR A 92 17.48 110.83 -50.48
CA THR A 92 18.38 109.66 -50.55
C THR A 92 17.72 108.45 -51.23
N SER A 93 16.72 108.71 -52.07
CA SER A 93 15.77 107.78 -52.71
C SER A 93 16.38 106.75 -53.70
N GLY A 94 17.69 106.53 -53.66
CA GLY A 94 18.39 105.41 -54.30
C GLY A 94 19.00 104.42 -53.29
N THR A 95 19.67 104.90 -52.24
CA THR A 95 20.35 104.01 -51.27
C THR A 95 19.37 103.22 -50.42
N ASP A 96 18.29 103.87 -49.98
CA ASP A 96 17.36 103.27 -49.02
C ASP A 96 16.47 102.20 -49.68
N LEU A 97 16.19 102.35 -50.99
CA LEU A 97 15.57 101.31 -51.81
C LEU A 97 16.49 100.09 -51.95
N SER A 98 17.76 100.30 -52.31
CA SER A 98 18.72 99.18 -52.45
C SER A 98 19.01 98.46 -51.12
N ILE A 99 18.89 99.13 -49.98
CA ILE A 99 18.95 98.48 -48.66
C ILE A 99 17.74 97.55 -48.46
N LEU A 100 16.52 98.03 -48.74
CA LEU A 100 15.30 97.22 -48.61
C LEU A 100 15.28 96.03 -49.56
N GLU A 101 15.70 96.20 -50.82
CA GLU A 101 15.85 95.12 -51.80
C GLU A 101 16.85 94.06 -51.31
N TYR A 102 18.02 94.49 -50.81
CA TYR A 102 19.03 93.59 -50.24
C TYR A 102 18.54 92.85 -48.99
N GLU A 103 17.77 93.53 -48.12
CA GLU A 103 17.15 92.88 -46.96
C GLU A 103 16.08 91.86 -47.36
N GLU A 104 15.26 92.13 -48.38
CA GLU A 104 14.32 91.14 -48.91
C GLU A 104 15.03 89.95 -49.59
N GLU A 105 16.08 90.18 -50.39
CA GLU A 105 16.90 89.09 -50.94
C GLU A 105 17.53 88.23 -49.83
N ARG A 106 18.08 88.86 -48.79
CA ARG A 106 18.64 88.18 -47.62
C ARG A 106 17.58 87.39 -46.86
N LEU A 107 16.39 87.95 -46.65
CA LEU A 107 15.26 87.24 -46.04
C LEU A 107 14.75 86.10 -46.92
N ASN A 108 14.75 86.24 -48.26
CA ASN A 108 14.43 85.16 -49.18
C ASN A 108 15.45 84.02 -49.12
N SER A 109 16.75 84.35 -49.12
CA SER A 109 17.84 83.39 -48.95
C SER A 109 17.74 82.64 -47.61
N VAL A 110 17.45 83.34 -46.51
CA VAL A 110 17.20 82.72 -45.19
C VAL A 110 15.93 81.84 -45.20
N ARG A 111 14.82 82.32 -45.78
CA ARG A 111 13.57 81.54 -45.93
C ARG A 111 13.81 80.26 -46.74
N GLU A 112 14.61 80.31 -47.80
CA GLU A 112 15.01 79.12 -48.56
C GLU A 112 15.95 78.19 -47.79
N ALA A 113 16.97 78.73 -47.11
CA ALA A 113 17.91 77.93 -46.31
C ALA A 113 17.21 77.26 -45.11
N LEU A 114 16.11 77.81 -44.62
CA LEU A 114 15.21 77.17 -43.66
C LEU A 114 14.36 76.09 -44.35
N ARG A 115 13.66 76.39 -45.45
CA ARG A 115 12.86 75.39 -46.21
C ARG A 115 13.69 74.16 -46.61
N LYS A 116 14.92 74.36 -47.08
CA LYS A 116 15.88 73.30 -47.46
C LYS A 116 16.26 72.42 -46.27
N ARG A 117 16.51 73.00 -45.09
CA ARG A 117 16.75 72.26 -43.83
C ARG A 117 15.50 71.52 -43.35
N TRP A 118 14.34 72.17 -43.34
CA TRP A 118 13.07 71.53 -42.98
C TRP A 118 12.77 70.30 -43.83
N ALA A 119 12.90 70.40 -45.15
CA ALA A 119 12.71 69.26 -46.06
C ALA A 119 13.75 68.13 -45.84
N GLN A 120 14.97 68.46 -45.44
CA GLN A 120 15.99 67.46 -45.06
C GLN A 120 15.62 66.74 -43.74
N HIS A 121 15.20 67.48 -42.72
CA HIS A 121 14.74 66.91 -41.45
C HIS A 121 13.48 66.05 -41.64
N GLU A 122 12.50 66.50 -42.42
CA GLU A 122 11.30 65.73 -42.75
C GLU A 122 11.64 64.41 -43.46
N GLN A 123 12.55 64.43 -44.43
CA GLN A 123 13.04 63.20 -45.09
C GLN A 123 13.81 62.26 -44.15
N LEU A 124 14.48 62.76 -43.11
CA LEU A 124 15.15 61.94 -42.10
C LEU A 124 14.14 61.34 -41.12
N LEU A 125 13.19 62.12 -40.63
CA LEU A 125 12.10 61.67 -39.76
C LEU A 125 11.27 60.58 -40.43
N LEU A 126 10.91 60.73 -41.71
CA LEU A 126 10.19 59.70 -42.47
C LEU A 126 11.00 58.40 -42.61
N LYS A 127 12.32 58.47 -42.81
CA LYS A 127 13.19 57.28 -42.88
C LYS A 127 13.26 56.58 -41.52
N TRP A 128 13.44 57.32 -40.44
CA TRP A 128 13.45 56.78 -39.07
C TRP A 128 12.09 56.18 -38.68
N GLN A 129 10.97 56.82 -39.03
CA GLN A 129 9.63 56.29 -38.80
C GLN A 129 9.42 54.95 -39.54
N GLN A 130 9.79 54.87 -40.82
CA GLN A 130 9.72 53.63 -41.60
C GLN A 130 10.65 52.53 -41.06
N GLN A 131 11.81 52.91 -40.52
CA GLN A 131 12.73 51.96 -39.90
C GLN A 131 12.18 51.45 -38.56
N ALA A 132 11.66 52.33 -37.71
CA ALA A 132 11.01 51.96 -36.45
C ALA A 132 9.82 51.02 -36.67
N GLN A 133 8.94 51.33 -37.63
CA GLN A 133 7.82 50.45 -38.02
C GLN A 133 8.30 49.05 -38.45
N LYS A 134 9.39 48.96 -39.23
CA LYS A 134 9.98 47.66 -39.62
C LYS A 134 10.55 46.89 -38.42
N HIS A 135 11.19 47.57 -37.47
CA HIS A 135 11.68 46.91 -36.25
C HIS A 135 10.54 46.40 -35.37
N VAL A 136 9.47 47.19 -35.17
CA VAL A 136 8.27 46.76 -34.42
C VAL A 136 7.66 45.50 -35.03
N LEU A 137 7.40 45.49 -36.34
CA LEU A 137 6.83 44.33 -37.05
C LEU A 137 7.72 43.06 -36.97
N LEU A 138 9.05 43.24 -36.93
CA LEU A 138 9.98 42.12 -36.73
C LEU A 138 9.93 41.59 -35.28
N MET A 139 9.85 42.47 -34.28
CA MET A 139 9.71 42.06 -32.88
C MET A 139 8.37 41.36 -32.61
N GLU A 140 7.27 41.85 -33.17
CA GLU A 140 5.95 41.19 -33.10
C GLU A 140 5.99 39.78 -33.71
N ARG A 141 6.58 39.63 -34.90
CA ARG A 141 6.78 38.33 -35.54
C ARG A 141 7.59 37.38 -34.66
N ASP A 142 8.68 37.86 -34.07
CA ASP A 142 9.60 37.01 -33.32
C ASP A 142 9.01 36.62 -31.95
N GLN A 143 8.24 37.50 -31.30
CA GLN A 143 7.43 37.17 -30.13
C GLN A 143 6.39 36.08 -30.43
N LEU A 144 5.69 36.17 -31.58
CA LEU A 144 4.73 35.14 -32.00
C LEU A 144 5.40 33.78 -32.26
N LEU A 145 6.60 33.78 -32.88
CA LEU A 145 7.39 32.57 -33.09
C LEU A 145 7.90 31.97 -31.77
N GLU A 146 8.29 32.80 -30.79
CA GLU A 146 8.68 32.32 -29.46
C GLU A 146 7.50 31.74 -28.68
N TYR A 147 6.33 32.38 -28.73
CA TYR A 147 5.10 31.88 -28.12
C TYR A 147 4.68 30.54 -28.74
N GLN A 148 4.71 30.42 -30.07
CA GLN A 148 4.49 29.14 -30.76
C GLN A 148 5.49 28.07 -30.28
N ARG A 149 6.79 28.39 -30.20
CA ARG A 149 7.83 27.47 -29.67
C ARG A 149 7.64 27.11 -28.20
N GLN A 150 6.97 27.93 -27.39
CA GLN A 150 6.62 27.61 -26.01
C GLN A 150 5.45 26.63 -25.96
N LEU A 151 4.36 26.89 -26.69
CA LEU A 151 3.22 25.97 -26.83
C LEU A 151 3.66 24.60 -27.38
N ASP A 152 4.52 24.59 -28.39
CA ASP A 152 5.12 23.39 -28.99
C ASP A 152 5.90 22.54 -27.98
N ARG A 153 6.57 23.16 -27.01
CA ARG A 153 7.28 22.45 -25.93
C ARG A 153 6.28 21.86 -24.95
N LEU A 154 5.38 22.68 -24.42
CA LEU A 154 4.32 22.23 -23.49
C LEU A 154 3.47 21.08 -24.06
N ASN A 155 3.15 21.12 -25.37
CA ASN A 155 2.42 20.05 -26.06
C ASN A 155 3.23 18.75 -26.15
N ARG A 156 4.56 18.82 -26.37
CA ARG A 156 5.45 17.65 -26.36
C ARG A 156 5.60 17.07 -24.96
N ASP A 157 5.83 17.93 -23.97
CA ASP A 157 5.99 17.53 -22.57
C ASP A 157 4.71 16.86 -22.03
N TYR A 158 3.54 17.39 -22.39
CA TYR A 158 2.24 16.79 -22.09
C TYR A 158 2.03 15.44 -22.81
N ALA A 159 2.36 15.35 -24.10
CA ALA A 159 2.25 14.10 -24.85
C ALA A 159 3.19 13.01 -24.32
N GLN A 160 4.42 13.37 -23.94
CA GLN A 160 5.36 12.49 -23.26
C GLN A 160 4.81 12.05 -21.89
N GLY A 161 4.28 12.97 -21.09
CA GLY A 161 3.64 12.63 -19.81
C GLY A 161 2.50 11.61 -19.94
N LEU A 162 1.67 11.72 -20.98
CA LEU A 162 0.61 10.74 -21.28
C LEU A 162 1.19 9.38 -21.71
N GLN A 163 2.25 9.35 -22.52
CA GLN A 163 2.95 8.11 -22.90
C GLN A 163 3.58 7.43 -21.68
N ASP A 164 4.27 8.19 -20.83
CA ASP A 164 4.89 7.74 -19.59
C ASP A 164 3.86 7.10 -18.64
N LEU A 165 2.68 7.71 -18.51
CA LEU A 165 1.57 7.18 -17.70
C LEU A 165 0.98 5.91 -18.31
N ALA A 166 0.85 5.83 -19.64
CA ALA A 166 0.41 4.62 -20.33
C ALA A 166 1.39 3.46 -20.16
N GLU A 167 2.69 3.69 -20.36
CA GLU A 167 3.75 2.69 -20.14
C GLU A 167 3.79 2.21 -18.68
N LYS A 168 3.69 3.12 -17.71
CA LYS A 168 3.65 2.77 -16.28
C LYS A 168 2.43 1.89 -15.96
N LYS A 169 1.26 2.23 -16.51
CA LYS A 169 0.04 1.43 -16.38
C LYS A 169 0.18 0.05 -17.02
N GLU A 170 0.78 -0.05 -18.20
CA GLU A 170 1.02 -1.32 -18.88
C GLU A 170 1.99 -2.21 -18.11
N LYS A 171 3.17 -1.70 -17.74
CA LYS A 171 4.18 -2.43 -16.94
C LYS A 171 3.61 -2.94 -15.61
N VAL A 172 2.76 -2.15 -14.95
CA VAL A 172 2.02 -2.58 -13.76
C VAL A 172 1.01 -3.68 -14.09
N GLN A 173 0.24 -3.59 -15.18
CA GLN A 173 -0.67 -4.66 -15.60
C GLN A 173 0.06 -5.95 -15.98
N GLU A 174 1.19 -5.87 -16.67
CA GLU A 174 2.03 -7.03 -16.99
C GLU A 174 2.57 -7.69 -15.73
N HIS A 175 3.06 -6.91 -14.77
CA HIS A 175 3.50 -7.44 -13.47
C HIS A 175 2.36 -8.18 -12.76
N HIS A 176 1.14 -7.63 -12.74
CA HIS A 176 -0.03 -8.30 -12.18
C HIS A 176 -0.41 -9.57 -12.94
N LYS A 177 -0.42 -9.56 -14.28
CA LYS A 177 -0.69 -10.74 -15.14
C LYS A 177 0.34 -11.85 -14.87
N ASN A 178 1.62 -11.49 -14.81
CA ASN A 178 2.73 -12.42 -14.57
C ASN A 178 2.73 -12.97 -13.14
N HIS A 179 2.47 -12.13 -12.13
CA HIS A 179 2.33 -12.57 -10.75
C HIS A 179 1.13 -13.51 -10.57
N ALA A 180 -0.03 -13.18 -11.13
CA ALA A 180 -1.20 -14.06 -11.11
C ALA A 180 -0.97 -15.40 -11.83
N ARG A 181 -0.21 -15.40 -12.94
CA ARG A 181 0.22 -16.64 -13.63
C ARG A 181 1.16 -17.47 -12.75
N HIS A 182 2.12 -16.85 -12.08
CA HIS A 182 3.04 -17.51 -11.14
C HIS A 182 2.31 -18.16 -9.96
N LEU A 183 1.37 -17.43 -9.34
CA LEU A 183 0.53 -17.97 -8.27
C LEU A 183 -0.32 -19.15 -8.75
N ARG A 184 -0.97 -19.06 -9.92
CA ARG A 184 -1.74 -20.16 -10.51
C ARG A 184 -0.89 -21.40 -10.79
N ASN A 185 0.35 -21.22 -11.24
CA ASN A 185 1.29 -22.33 -11.44
C ASN A 185 1.68 -22.98 -10.10
N LYS A 186 2.07 -22.17 -9.09
CA LYS A 186 2.38 -22.67 -7.74
C LYS A 186 1.22 -23.42 -7.08
N ILE A 187 -0.01 -22.94 -7.25
CA ILE A 187 -1.21 -23.63 -6.74
C ILE A 187 -1.36 -24.99 -7.44
N LYS A 188 -1.27 -25.06 -8.77
CA LYS A 188 -1.32 -26.33 -9.52
C LYS A 188 -0.20 -27.30 -9.14
N GLU A 189 1.01 -26.81 -8.91
CA GLU A 189 2.13 -27.64 -8.42
C GLU A 189 1.87 -28.18 -7.01
N ALA A 190 1.24 -27.40 -6.13
CA ALA A 190 0.85 -27.84 -4.78
C ALA A 190 -0.29 -28.87 -4.84
N GLU A 191 -1.35 -28.62 -5.61
CA GLU A 191 -2.47 -29.54 -5.84
C GLU A 191 -1.99 -30.89 -6.41
N LEU A 192 -1.04 -30.87 -7.36
CA LEU A 192 -0.50 -32.08 -7.98
C LEU A 192 0.35 -32.88 -6.99
N LYS A 193 1.15 -32.22 -6.14
CA LYS A 193 1.90 -32.87 -5.05
C LYS A 193 0.99 -33.43 -3.96
N GLN A 194 -0.09 -32.72 -3.60
CA GLN A 194 -1.10 -33.22 -2.66
C GLN A 194 -1.75 -34.49 -3.20
N LYS A 195 -2.18 -34.51 -4.47
CA LYS A 195 -2.76 -35.70 -5.11
C LYS A 195 -1.78 -36.88 -5.18
N GLN A 196 -0.49 -36.62 -5.40
CA GLN A 196 0.54 -37.66 -5.34
C GLN A 196 0.65 -38.28 -3.94
N LEU A 197 0.69 -37.45 -2.89
CA LEU A 197 0.73 -37.90 -1.50
C LEU A 197 -0.56 -38.62 -1.09
N GLU A 198 -1.74 -38.13 -1.49
CA GLU A 198 -3.04 -38.80 -1.28
C GLU A 198 -3.10 -40.16 -1.98
N GLU A 199 -2.57 -40.27 -3.21
CA GLU A 199 -2.47 -41.55 -3.91
C GLU A 199 -1.48 -42.52 -3.23
N GLU A 200 -0.34 -42.03 -2.74
CA GLU A 200 0.65 -42.84 -2.00
C GLU A 200 0.11 -43.27 -0.63
N GLU A 201 -0.63 -42.42 0.07
CA GLU A 201 -1.32 -42.78 1.31
C GLU A 201 -2.43 -43.79 1.06
N ARG A 202 -3.26 -43.61 0.01
CA ARG A 202 -4.28 -44.59 -0.35
C ARG A 202 -3.67 -45.93 -0.80
N LYS A 203 -2.51 -45.94 -1.47
CA LYS A 203 -1.76 -47.16 -1.80
C LYS A 203 -1.25 -47.84 -0.52
N ARG A 204 -0.60 -47.11 0.39
CA ARG A 204 -0.12 -47.64 1.69
C ARG A 204 -1.28 -48.17 2.55
N GLN A 205 -2.43 -47.49 2.56
CA GLN A 205 -3.65 -47.94 3.22
C GLN A 205 -4.17 -49.24 2.61
N ALA A 206 -4.43 -49.28 1.30
CA ALA A 206 -4.92 -50.48 0.60
C ALA A 206 -3.98 -51.68 0.76
N GLU A 207 -2.66 -51.49 0.74
CA GLU A 207 -1.70 -52.55 1.05
C GLU A 207 -1.79 -53.01 2.52
N SER A 208 -2.02 -52.10 3.48
CA SER A 208 -2.19 -52.46 4.89
C SER A 208 -3.52 -53.17 5.15
N GLU A 209 -4.58 -52.80 4.43
CA GLU A 209 -5.88 -53.46 4.42
C GLU A 209 -5.75 -54.88 3.86
N GLN A 210 -5.10 -55.06 2.69
CA GLN A 210 -4.84 -56.39 2.13
C GLN A 210 -3.98 -57.29 3.05
N ARG A 211 -3.02 -56.72 3.79
CA ARG A 211 -2.26 -57.46 4.83
C ARG A 211 -3.17 -57.88 6.00
N ALA A 212 -4.04 -56.99 6.46
CA ALA A 212 -5.00 -57.28 7.53
C ALA A 212 -6.08 -58.29 7.12
N GLU A 213 -6.60 -58.19 5.89
CA GLU A 213 -7.51 -59.18 5.30
C GLU A 213 -6.83 -60.56 5.23
N SER A 214 -5.60 -60.61 4.70
CA SER A 214 -4.80 -61.83 4.61
C SER A 214 -4.54 -62.45 5.99
N LEU A 215 -4.15 -61.64 6.98
CA LEU A 215 -3.97 -62.08 8.36
C LEU A 215 -5.27 -62.64 8.93
N SER A 216 -6.39 -61.90 8.81
CA SER A 216 -7.69 -62.32 9.33
C SER A 216 -8.21 -63.60 8.71
N ALA A 217 -7.84 -63.91 7.45
CA ALA A 217 -8.16 -65.18 6.79
C ALA A 217 -7.36 -66.33 7.42
N HIS A 218 -6.05 -66.17 7.58
CA HIS A 218 -5.20 -67.18 8.25
C HIS A 218 -5.65 -67.43 9.70
N CYS A 219 -5.99 -66.38 10.45
CA CYS A 219 -6.54 -66.53 11.81
C CYS A 219 -7.85 -67.34 11.83
N ARG A 220 -8.78 -67.07 10.89
CA ARG A 220 -10.03 -67.84 10.77
C ARG A 220 -9.80 -69.30 10.39
N ASP A 221 -8.86 -69.60 9.50
CA ASP A 221 -8.49 -70.98 9.13
C ASP A 221 -7.83 -71.71 10.32
N MET A 222 -7.02 -71.02 11.12
CA MET A 222 -6.42 -71.55 12.34
C MET A 222 -7.48 -71.80 13.42
N GLU A 223 -8.41 -70.88 13.64
CA GLU A 223 -9.54 -71.06 14.57
C GLU A 223 -10.43 -72.25 14.15
N ALA A 224 -10.73 -72.38 12.85
CA ALA A 224 -11.53 -73.49 12.33
C ALA A 224 -10.83 -74.85 12.47
N THR A 225 -9.51 -74.92 12.23
CA THR A 225 -8.73 -76.16 12.41
C THR A 225 -8.57 -76.53 13.89
N LEU A 226 -8.32 -75.55 14.78
CA LEU A 226 -8.31 -75.76 16.23
C LEU A 226 -9.68 -76.24 16.76
N ALA A 227 -10.78 -75.65 16.29
CA ALA A 227 -12.13 -76.07 16.64
C ALA A 227 -12.46 -77.48 16.12
N SER A 228 -12.03 -77.84 14.91
CA SER A 228 -12.19 -79.19 14.37
C SER A 228 -11.46 -80.23 15.23
N VAL A 229 -10.21 -79.95 15.61
CA VAL A 229 -9.38 -80.85 16.44
C VAL A 229 -9.90 -80.94 17.88
N ARG A 230 -10.42 -79.83 18.43
CA ARG A 230 -11.14 -79.85 19.72
C ARG A 230 -12.35 -80.78 19.65
N ASN A 231 -13.19 -80.67 18.62
CA ASN A 231 -14.33 -81.57 18.43
C ASN A 231 -13.89 -83.03 18.24
N ALA A 232 -12.77 -83.30 17.56
CA ALA A 232 -12.22 -84.65 17.45
C ALA A 232 -11.78 -85.21 18.82
N LEU A 233 -11.00 -84.46 19.60
CA LEU A 233 -10.61 -84.80 20.98
C LEU A 233 -11.82 -85.03 21.89
N GLU A 234 -12.85 -84.18 21.76
CA GLU A 234 -14.02 -84.23 22.62
C GLU A 234 -14.89 -85.46 22.36
N ASN A 235 -15.01 -85.88 21.09
CA ASN A 235 -15.73 -87.07 20.64
C ASN A 235 -14.91 -88.39 20.68
N CYS A 236 -13.65 -88.36 21.14
CA CYS A 236 -12.84 -89.56 21.26
C CYS A 236 -13.43 -90.58 22.25
N SER A 237 -13.81 -91.76 21.74
CA SER A 237 -14.33 -92.87 22.55
C SER A 237 -13.28 -93.59 23.43
N HIS A 238 -11.99 -93.38 23.15
CA HIS A 238 -10.87 -94.13 23.75
C HIS A 238 -9.87 -93.21 24.50
N THR A 239 -10.37 -92.22 25.24
CA THR A 239 -9.59 -91.23 26.02
C THR A 239 -8.57 -91.81 27.00
N ARG A 240 -8.65 -93.10 27.36
CA ARG A 240 -7.72 -93.80 28.27
C ARG A 240 -6.44 -94.31 27.60
N HIS A 241 -6.30 -94.14 26.28
CA HIS A 241 -5.15 -94.63 25.50
C HIS A 241 -4.35 -93.53 24.78
N LEU A 242 -4.67 -92.26 25.07
CA LEU A 242 -3.93 -91.08 24.61
C LEU A 242 -2.52 -91.04 25.24
N SER A 243 -1.55 -90.53 24.49
CA SER A 243 -0.14 -90.40 24.91
C SER A 243 0.05 -89.38 26.03
N THR A 244 -0.82 -88.38 26.09
CA THR A 244 -0.84 -87.27 27.07
C THR A 244 -2.27 -87.06 27.58
N ALA A 245 -2.45 -86.38 28.71
CA ALA A 245 -3.80 -86.19 29.25
C ALA A 245 -4.65 -85.31 28.32
N ARG A 246 -5.93 -85.67 28.15
CA ARG A 246 -6.91 -84.88 27.36
C ARG A 246 -6.99 -83.43 27.86
N GLU A 247 -6.81 -83.20 29.16
CA GLU A 247 -6.80 -81.88 29.79
C GLU A 247 -5.57 -81.05 29.38
N ASP A 248 -4.38 -81.65 29.26
CA ASP A 248 -3.17 -80.97 28.78
C ASP A 248 -3.30 -80.58 27.29
N HIS A 249 -3.80 -81.50 26.45
CA HIS A 249 -4.07 -81.22 25.04
C HIS A 249 -5.07 -80.07 24.87
N LEU A 250 -6.16 -80.05 25.66
CA LEU A 250 -7.13 -78.95 25.65
C LEU A 250 -6.51 -77.63 26.16
N GLY A 251 -5.70 -77.67 27.23
CA GLY A 251 -5.00 -76.50 27.76
C GLY A 251 -3.95 -75.91 26.83
N LEU A 252 -3.32 -76.74 25.98
CA LEU A 252 -2.46 -76.30 24.88
C LEU A 252 -3.26 -75.65 23.75
N LEU A 253 -4.33 -76.28 23.28
CA LEU A 253 -5.21 -75.72 22.24
C LEU A 253 -5.84 -74.40 22.69
N ASP A 254 -6.32 -74.30 23.94
CA ASP A 254 -6.87 -73.06 24.53
C ASP A 254 -5.81 -71.98 24.78
N ARG A 255 -4.51 -72.32 24.83
CA ARG A 255 -3.43 -71.31 24.85
C ARG A 255 -3.18 -70.75 23.45
N VAL A 256 -3.05 -71.66 22.48
CA VAL A 256 -2.82 -71.32 21.08
C VAL A 256 -3.98 -70.50 20.51
N ALA A 257 -5.24 -70.92 20.74
CA ALA A 257 -6.42 -70.19 20.28
C ALA A 257 -6.46 -68.73 20.78
N ARG A 258 -6.00 -68.46 22.01
CA ARG A 258 -5.88 -67.10 22.54
C ARG A 258 -4.78 -66.27 21.85
N GLN A 259 -3.71 -66.91 21.36
CA GLN A 259 -2.69 -66.23 20.55
C GLN A 259 -3.25 -65.91 19.15
N VAL A 260 -3.98 -66.85 18.52
CA VAL A 260 -4.63 -66.60 17.21
C VAL A 260 -5.63 -65.45 17.28
N ALA A 261 -6.50 -65.45 18.29
CA ALA A 261 -7.47 -64.38 18.51
C ALA A 261 -6.82 -63.01 18.78
N ALA A 262 -5.62 -62.98 19.36
CA ALA A 262 -4.86 -61.74 19.57
C ALA A 262 -4.33 -61.16 18.25
N PHE A 263 -3.83 -62.00 17.33
CA PHE A 263 -3.45 -61.56 15.98
C PHE A 263 -4.68 -61.13 15.16
N GLY A 264 -5.81 -61.83 15.28
CA GLY A 264 -7.07 -61.49 14.61
C GLY A 264 -7.68 -60.13 15.03
N ALA A 265 -7.26 -59.56 16.15
CA ALA A 265 -7.74 -58.27 16.66
C ALA A 265 -6.97 -57.04 16.12
N LEU A 266 -5.88 -57.24 15.37
CA LEU A 266 -5.02 -56.17 14.87
C LEU A 266 -5.67 -55.40 13.70
N ARG A 267 -6.01 -54.12 13.92
CA ARG A 267 -6.58 -53.23 12.88
C ARG A 267 -5.54 -52.62 11.92
N THR A 268 -4.25 -52.75 12.22
CA THR A 268 -3.13 -52.27 11.42
C THR A 268 -2.05 -53.33 11.48
N VAL A 269 -1.62 -53.86 10.33
CA VAL A 269 -0.74 -55.03 10.26
C VAL A 269 0.58 -54.66 9.58
N SER A 270 1.66 -54.72 10.34
CA SER A 270 3.04 -54.63 9.83
C SER A 270 3.42 -55.90 9.06
N ARG A 271 4.52 -55.84 8.31
CA ARG A 271 5.06 -57.03 7.63
C ARG A 271 5.55 -58.09 8.63
N GLU A 272 5.97 -57.67 9.82
CA GLU A 272 6.56 -58.52 10.86
C GLU A 272 5.48 -59.33 11.59
N GLU A 273 4.36 -58.71 11.94
CA GLU A 273 3.19 -59.39 12.52
C GLU A 273 2.60 -60.42 11.55
N LEU A 274 2.55 -60.11 10.25
CA LEU A 274 2.09 -61.05 9.22
C LEU A 274 3.03 -62.27 9.11
N THR A 275 4.35 -62.09 9.21
CA THR A 275 5.29 -63.23 9.26
C THR A 275 5.15 -64.05 10.53
N GLN A 276 5.03 -63.42 11.71
CA GLN A 276 4.85 -64.14 12.99
C GLN A 276 3.57 -64.97 13.02
N ALA A 277 2.49 -64.47 12.41
CA ALA A 277 1.24 -65.21 12.28
C ALA A 277 1.33 -66.38 11.29
N LEU A 278 2.13 -66.26 10.21
CA LEU A 278 2.42 -67.36 9.29
C LEU A 278 3.28 -68.44 9.96
N ASP A 279 4.28 -68.05 10.74
CA ASP A 279 5.10 -68.97 11.54
C ASP A 279 4.22 -69.72 12.55
N LEU A 280 3.39 -68.99 13.32
CA LEU A 280 2.39 -69.58 14.22
C LEU A 280 1.42 -70.52 13.46
N ALA A 281 1.02 -70.20 12.23
CA ALA A 281 0.20 -71.10 11.40
C ALA A 281 0.91 -72.42 11.05
N THR A 282 2.24 -72.45 11.00
CA THR A 282 3.00 -73.71 10.89
C THR A 282 3.08 -74.46 12.21
N GLU A 283 3.27 -73.76 13.34
CA GLU A 283 3.24 -74.37 14.68
C GLU A 283 1.86 -75.00 14.98
N VAL A 284 0.77 -74.30 14.68
CA VAL A 284 -0.60 -74.82 14.81
C VAL A 284 -0.78 -76.07 13.97
N LYS A 285 -0.34 -76.05 12.70
CA LYS A 285 -0.41 -77.25 11.84
C LYS A 285 0.40 -78.41 12.42
N GLY A 286 1.59 -78.16 12.96
CA GLY A 286 2.40 -79.18 13.64
C GLY A 286 1.70 -79.79 14.85
N LEU A 287 1.18 -78.95 15.76
CA LEU A 287 0.43 -79.38 16.94
C LEU A 287 -0.83 -80.17 16.57
N VAL A 288 -1.57 -79.71 15.54
CA VAL A 288 -2.76 -80.38 15.03
C VAL A 288 -2.45 -81.79 14.52
N HIS A 289 -1.38 -81.98 13.75
CA HIS A 289 -0.98 -83.31 13.28
C HIS A 289 -0.55 -84.24 14.42
N ALA A 290 0.16 -83.71 15.43
CA ALA A 290 0.53 -84.50 16.61
C ALA A 290 -0.70 -84.96 17.41
N VAL A 291 -1.65 -84.06 17.66
CA VAL A 291 -2.91 -84.39 18.37
C VAL A 291 -3.77 -85.39 17.58
N ILE A 292 -3.85 -85.26 16.26
CA ILE A 292 -4.57 -86.24 15.42
C ILE A 292 -3.88 -87.61 15.46
N ALA A 293 -2.54 -87.66 15.37
CA ALA A 293 -1.79 -88.92 15.47
C ALA A 293 -1.97 -89.60 16.84
N ASP A 294 -2.01 -88.84 17.93
CA ASP A 294 -2.34 -89.37 19.27
C ASP A 294 -3.77 -89.93 19.34
N ILE A 295 -4.74 -89.27 18.71
CA ILE A 295 -6.13 -89.76 18.61
C ILE A 295 -6.22 -91.06 17.81
N GLU A 296 -5.58 -91.11 16.63
CA GLU A 296 -5.55 -92.31 15.77
C GLU A 296 -4.86 -93.48 16.48
N GLN A 297 -3.75 -93.23 17.18
CA GLN A 297 -3.05 -94.26 17.94
C GLN A 297 -3.84 -94.73 19.18
N ALA A 298 -4.53 -93.81 19.88
CA ALA A 298 -5.39 -94.15 21.02
C ALA A 298 -6.64 -94.93 20.60
N THR A 299 -7.24 -94.57 19.46
CA THR A 299 -8.42 -95.28 18.92
C THR A 299 -8.05 -96.64 18.35
N ALA A 300 -6.88 -96.82 17.73
CA ALA A 300 -6.38 -98.14 17.33
C ALA A 300 -6.21 -99.08 18.53
N LYS A 301 -5.45 -98.66 19.56
CA LYS A 301 -5.28 -99.41 20.83
C LYS A 301 -6.63 -99.67 21.53
N GLY A 302 -7.56 -98.72 21.44
CA GLY A 302 -8.92 -98.84 21.96
C GLY A 302 -9.76 -99.89 21.24
N LEU A 303 -9.65 -99.98 19.91
CA LEU A 303 -10.34 -101.00 19.11
C LEU A 303 -9.78 -102.41 19.37
N GLU A 304 -8.45 -102.55 19.52
CA GLU A 304 -7.82 -103.82 19.90
C GLU A 304 -8.30 -104.29 21.29
N THR A 305 -8.26 -103.41 22.29
CA THR A 305 -8.73 -103.73 23.65
C THR A 305 -10.24 -103.98 23.70
N GLN A 306 -11.05 -103.27 22.90
CA GLN A 306 -12.49 -103.51 22.77
C GLN A 306 -12.81 -104.84 22.07
N GLN A 307 -12.01 -105.27 21.08
CA GLN A 307 -12.16 -106.61 20.48
C GLN A 307 -11.83 -107.72 21.50
N LEU A 308 -10.75 -107.55 22.27
CA LEU A 308 -10.40 -108.42 23.41
C LEU A 308 -11.46 -108.42 24.53
N GLN A 309 -12.21 -107.34 24.72
CA GLN A 309 -13.35 -107.29 25.64
C GLN A 309 -14.63 -107.91 25.07
N ARG A 310 -14.92 -107.74 23.77
CA ARG A 310 -16.10 -108.37 23.12
C ARG A 310 -16.06 -109.90 23.16
N GLN A 311 -14.87 -110.50 23.20
CA GLN A 311 -14.70 -111.94 23.44
C GLN A 311 -14.96 -112.38 24.90
N LYS A 312 -15.28 -111.45 25.80
CA LYS A 312 -15.48 -111.70 27.25
C LYS A 312 -16.81 -111.17 27.80
N SER A 313 -17.73 -110.70 26.95
CA SER A 313 -18.97 -110.05 27.41
C SER A 313 -20.18 -110.33 26.51
N GLU A 314 -20.63 -111.58 26.45
CA GLU A 314 -22.02 -111.91 26.06
C GLU A 314 -22.99 -111.94 27.26
N GLU A 315 -22.48 -111.89 28.50
CA GLU A 315 -23.33 -111.86 29.70
C GLU A 315 -23.66 -110.44 30.20
N HIS A 316 -24.97 -110.20 30.28
CA HIS A 316 -25.68 -109.29 31.18
C HIS A 316 -25.79 -107.78 30.86
N ASN A 317 -27.02 -107.31 31.01
CA ASN A 317 -27.61 -105.97 30.90
C ASN A 317 -28.73 -105.97 32.02
N PRO A 318 -29.30 -104.86 32.57
CA PRO A 318 -29.50 -103.57 31.91
C PRO A 318 -29.57 -102.27 32.79
N SER A 319 -29.96 -101.16 32.15
CA SER A 319 -30.59 -99.94 32.74
C SER A 319 -29.61 -98.89 33.34
N ARG A 320 -29.91 -97.58 33.48
CA ARG A 320 -31.21 -96.86 33.49
C ARG A 320 -31.09 -95.31 33.34
N ARG A 321 -32.04 -94.64 32.62
CA ARG A 321 -32.48 -93.20 32.72
C ARG A 321 -31.52 -92.06 32.24
N GLN A 322 -32.00 -91.08 31.43
CA GLN A 322 -32.62 -89.74 31.73
C GLN A 322 -31.66 -88.74 32.45
N SER A 323 -31.54 -87.44 32.16
CA SER A 323 -32.02 -86.51 31.08
C SER A 323 -31.26 -85.14 31.24
N THR A 324 -31.60 -83.88 30.86
CA THR A 324 -32.78 -83.15 30.29
C THR A 324 -32.38 -81.68 29.91
N VAL A 325 -32.83 -81.12 28.76
CA VAL A 325 -33.01 -79.65 28.45
C VAL A 325 -31.71 -78.76 28.41
N ALA A 326 -31.41 -77.78 27.52
CA ALA A 326 -32.07 -76.61 26.88
C ALA A 326 -32.22 -75.34 27.80
N SER A 327 -32.38 -74.08 27.33
CA SER A 327 -32.29 -73.47 25.98
C SER A 327 -32.21 -71.93 26.01
N ASP A 328 -31.22 -71.36 25.30
CA ASP A 328 -31.35 -70.21 24.37
C ASP A 328 -31.53 -68.74 24.89
N ALA A 329 -31.55 -67.75 23.98
CA ALA A 329 -31.04 -66.38 24.22
C ALA A 329 -31.96 -65.16 23.92
N SER A 330 -31.62 -63.99 24.49
CA SER A 330 -31.94 -62.60 24.05
C SER A 330 -31.25 -61.56 24.96
N SER A 331 -30.78 -60.35 24.57
CA SER A 331 -31.31 -59.25 23.71
C SER A 331 -32.36 -58.35 24.43
N VAL A 332 -32.47 -57.00 24.30
CA VAL A 332 -31.93 -56.01 23.31
C VAL A 332 -31.26 -54.72 23.96
N PRO A 333 -31.63 -53.42 23.77
CA PRO A 333 -30.78 -52.40 23.09
C PRO A 333 -30.28 -51.14 23.87
N ALA A 334 -29.31 -50.47 23.23
CA ALA A 334 -28.95 -49.03 23.09
C ALA A 334 -29.71 -47.91 23.86
N PRO A 335 -29.05 -46.74 24.09
CA PRO A 335 -29.13 -45.65 23.09
C PRO A 335 -27.84 -44.81 22.88
N ALA A 336 -27.88 -43.94 21.85
CA ALA A 336 -26.95 -42.84 21.52
C ALA A 336 -27.77 -41.51 21.48
N PRO A 337 -27.27 -40.32 21.03
CA PRO A 337 -25.93 -39.92 20.57
C PRO A 337 -25.43 -38.59 21.20
N SER A 338 -24.31 -38.03 20.71
CA SER A 338 -23.99 -36.59 20.91
C SER A 338 -23.22 -35.99 19.72
N THR A 339 -23.78 -34.92 19.12
CA THR A 339 -23.25 -34.31 17.88
C THR A 339 -23.23 -32.78 18.00
N HIS A 340 -22.29 -32.22 18.78
CA HIS A 340 -22.22 -30.79 19.11
C HIS A 340 -20.82 -30.17 18.88
N VAL A 341 -20.37 -30.12 17.63
CA VAL A 341 -19.08 -29.48 17.26
C VAL A 341 -19.25 -28.31 16.28
N ALA A 342 -20.11 -28.43 15.26
CA ALA A 342 -20.19 -27.46 14.15
C ALA A 342 -20.79 -26.08 14.50
N VAL A 343 -21.53 -25.94 15.60
CA VAL A 343 -22.25 -24.68 15.93
C VAL A 343 -21.38 -23.65 16.64
N ARG A 344 -20.34 -24.09 17.37
CA ARG A 344 -19.59 -23.22 18.31
C ARG A 344 -18.79 -22.10 17.62
N SER A 345 -18.42 -22.28 16.35
CA SER A 345 -17.64 -21.31 15.56
C SER A 345 -18.47 -20.13 15.04
N ALA A 346 -19.75 -20.32 14.77
CA ALA A 346 -20.65 -19.22 14.39
C ALA A 346 -21.02 -18.36 15.62
N THR A 347 -21.31 -19.00 16.75
CA THR A 347 -21.64 -18.30 18.00
C THR A 347 -20.48 -17.45 18.51
N SER A 348 -19.24 -17.95 18.45
CA SER A 348 -18.06 -17.18 18.90
C SER A 348 -17.73 -15.99 18.01
N LEU A 349 -18.05 -16.03 16.71
CA LEU A 349 -17.91 -14.88 15.82
C LEU A 349 -18.94 -13.78 16.15
N LEU A 350 -20.21 -14.14 16.37
CA LEU A 350 -21.26 -13.20 16.76
C LEU A 350 -20.99 -12.58 18.14
N GLN A 351 -20.53 -13.39 19.10
CA GLN A 351 -20.12 -12.90 20.42
C GLN A 351 -18.97 -11.90 20.30
N ARG A 352 -17.89 -12.26 19.57
CA ARG A 352 -16.75 -11.37 19.33
C ARG A 352 -17.15 -10.07 18.62
N HIS A 353 -18.12 -10.12 17.71
CA HIS A 353 -18.66 -8.91 17.07
C HIS A 353 -19.38 -8.01 18.08
N SER A 354 -20.21 -8.59 18.95
CA SER A 354 -20.85 -7.86 20.06
C SER A 354 -19.81 -7.24 20.98
N ASP A 355 -18.79 -8.01 21.41
CA ASP A 355 -17.70 -7.54 22.27
C ASP A 355 -16.94 -6.34 21.65
N ILE A 356 -16.79 -6.30 20.32
CA ILE A 356 -16.13 -5.19 19.61
C ILE A 356 -17.00 -3.93 19.64
N LEU A 357 -18.31 -4.04 19.38
CA LEU A 357 -19.24 -2.90 19.45
C LEU A 357 -19.34 -2.34 20.87
N ASP A 358 -19.48 -3.23 21.86
CA ASP A 358 -19.49 -2.91 23.28
C ASP A 358 -18.25 -2.12 23.72
N ASN A 359 -17.08 -2.48 23.18
CA ASN A 359 -15.82 -1.80 23.48
C ASN A 359 -15.65 -0.47 22.70
N LEU A 360 -16.21 -0.36 21.50
CA LEU A 360 -16.29 0.89 20.75
C LEU A 360 -17.13 1.92 21.51
N ASP A 361 -18.32 1.56 21.97
CA ASP A 361 -19.20 2.46 22.74
C ASP A 361 -18.53 2.93 24.04
N LYS A 362 -17.86 2.01 24.76
CA LYS A 362 -17.06 2.33 25.96
C LYS A 362 -15.90 3.28 25.62
N TRP A 363 -15.22 3.08 24.49
CA TRP A 363 -14.12 3.95 24.05
C TRP A 363 -14.61 5.35 23.69
N GLN A 364 -15.70 5.47 22.93
CA GLN A 364 -16.31 6.75 22.55
C GLN A 364 -16.87 7.52 23.75
N ALA A 365 -17.51 6.82 24.70
CA ALA A 365 -17.90 7.39 25.98
C ALA A 365 -16.68 7.97 26.73
N SER A 366 -15.54 7.27 26.70
CA SER A 366 -14.34 7.63 27.47
C SER A 366 -13.62 8.92 27.04
N TYR A 367 -13.95 9.49 25.87
CA TYR A 367 -13.46 10.82 25.45
C TYR A 367 -14.59 11.85 25.24
N LYS A 368 -15.86 11.46 25.45
CA LYS A 368 -17.06 12.25 25.10
C LYS A 368 -17.07 13.66 25.68
N GLU A 369 -16.55 13.83 26.90
CA GLU A 369 -16.39 15.13 27.57
C GLU A 369 -15.56 16.13 26.74
N LEU A 370 -14.40 15.68 26.21
CA LEU A 370 -13.52 16.49 25.36
C LEU A 370 -14.19 16.86 24.02
N SER A 371 -15.04 15.98 23.50
CA SER A 371 -15.78 16.22 22.25
C SER A 371 -16.92 17.24 22.43
N GLN A 372 -17.56 17.23 23.61
CA GLN A 372 -18.72 18.08 23.91
C GLN A 372 -18.34 19.46 24.52
N ASP A 373 -17.14 19.61 25.08
CA ASP A 373 -16.63 20.89 25.60
C ASP A 373 -16.57 21.97 24.51
N LYS A 374 -17.49 22.93 24.60
CA LYS A 374 -17.61 24.06 23.66
C LYS A 374 -16.37 24.96 23.66
N THR A 375 -15.60 25.01 24.75
CA THR A 375 -14.38 25.83 24.86
C THR A 375 -13.21 25.20 24.11
N ARG A 376 -13.11 23.88 24.11
CA ARG A 376 -12.00 23.12 23.48
C ARG A 376 -12.21 22.77 22.02
N LYS A 377 -13.36 23.11 21.41
CA LYS A 377 -13.68 22.84 19.99
C LYS A 377 -12.55 23.14 19.00
N LYS A 378 -11.80 24.25 19.20
CA LYS A 378 -10.65 24.58 18.34
C LYS A 378 -9.52 23.54 18.47
N TYR A 379 -9.13 23.21 19.70
CA TYR A 379 -8.15 22.16 20.00
C TYR A 379 -8.59 20.80 19.43
N CYS A 380 -9.85 20.40 19.59
CA CYS A 380 -10.36 19.13 19.04
C CYS A 380 -10.36 19.10 17.49
N PHE A 381 -10.62 20.24 16.84
CA PHE A 381 -10.51 20.40 15.39
C PHE A 381 -9.05 20.36 14.90
N ASP A 382 -8.13 20.97 15.64
CA ASP A 382 -6.70 20.93 15.34
C ASP A 382 -6.11 19.52 15.53
N LEU A 383 -6.52 18.79 16.58
CA LEU A 383 -6.22 17.36 16.77
C LEU A 383 -6.74 16.51 15.61
N LEU A 384 -7.99 16.75 15.17
CA LEU A 384 -8.60 16.02 14.05
C LEU A 384 -7.83 16.28 12.75
N LYS A 385 -7.46 17.53 12.45
CA LYS A 385 -6.61 17.88 11.30
C LYS A 385 -5.27 17.18 11.34
N ALA A 386 -4.59 17.19 12.48
CA ALA A 386 -3.27 16.58 12.65
C ALA A 386 -3.29 15.06 12.41
N VAL A 387 -4.42 14.40 12.69
CA VAL A 387 -4.66 12.99 12.38
C VAL A 387 -5.05 12.78 10.90
N THR A 388 -6.03 13.52 10.39
CA THR A 388 -6.59 13.29 9.05
C THR A 388 -5.61 13.62 7.93
N ILE A 389 -4.82 14.70 8.05
CA ILE A 389 -3.95 15.15 6.95
C ILE A 389 -2.84 14.12 6.64
N PRO A 390 -2.09 13.56 7.62
CA PRO A 390 -1.11 12.51 7.34
C PRO A 390 -1.75 11.19 6.88
N VAL A 391 -2.92 10.81 7.42
CA VAL A 391 -3.64 9.60 6.98
C VAL A 391 -4.02 9.72 5.51
N ASN A 392 -4.72 10.78 5.10
CA ASN A 392 -5.08 11.02 3.70
C ASN A 392 -3.83 11.06 2.77
N ALA A 393 -2.69 11.55 3.27
CA ALA A 393 -1.44 11.57 2.51
C ALA A 393 -0.82 10.17 2.29
N LEU A 394 -1.12 9.15 3.12
CA LEU A 394 -0.58 7.78 2.96
C LEU A 394 -0.93 7.16 1.60
N ALA A 395 -2.08 7.51 1.01
CA ALA A 395 -2.54 7.01 -0.28
C ALA A 395 -1.58 7.34 -1.44
N ASN A 396 -1.01 8.55 -1.43
CA ASN A 396 -0.36 9.16 -2.59
C ASN A 396 1.09 9.62 -2.31
N SER A 397 1.64 9.34 -1.13
CA SER A 397 2.96 9.82 -0.72
C SER A 397 4.09 8.83 -1.02
N LEU A 398 5.16 9.33 -1.65
CA LEU A 398 6.43 8.61 -1.77
C LEU A 398 7.16 8.43 -0.43
N SER A 399 6.78 9.17 0.62
CA SER A 399 7.38 9.11 1.95
C SER A 399 6.39 8.66 3.04
N VAL A 400 5.72 7.52 2.78
CA VAL A 400 4.87 6.78 3.73
C VAL A 400 5.50 6.67 5.12
N ARG A 401 6.83 6.45 5.18
CA ARG A 401 7.61 6.38 6.42
C ARG A 401 7.42 7.63 7.29
N ASP A 402 7.68 8.81 6.74
CA ASP A 402 7.60 10.10 7.44
C ASP A 402 6.18 10.35 7.97
N LYS A 403 5.15 9.91 7.23
CA LYS A 403 3.74 10.07 7.64
C LYS A 403 3.37 9.14 8.77
N LEU A 404 3.87 7.90 8.79
CA LEU A 404 3.74 6.98 9.92
C LEU A 404 4.52 7.47 11.14
N ASP A 405 5.73 8.02 10.97
CA ASP A 405 6.54 8.58 12.07
C ASP A 405 5.94 9.91 12.60
N GLN A 406 5.26 10.70 11.75
CA GLN A 406 4.45 11.85 12.14
C GLN A 406 3.22 11.44 12.97
N LEU A 407 2.43 10.47 12.51
CA LEU A 407 1.28 9.93 13.26
C LEU A 407 1.71 9.31 14.59
N THR A 408 2.79 8.52 14.60
CA THR A 408 3.37 7.94 15.81
C THR A 408 3.82 9.03 16.80
N SER A 409 4.34 10.15 16.30
CA SER A 409 4.71 11.29 17.15
C SER A 409 3.50 11.99 17.76
N ILE A 410 2.42 12.19 16.99
CA ILE A 410 1.14 12.74 17.49
C ILE A 410 0.51 11.81 18.54
N LEU A 411 0.52 10.50 18.30
CA LEU A 411 -0.06 9.51 19.22
C LEU A 411 0.80 9.24 20.48
N SER A 412 2.09 9.57 20.46
CA SER A 412 3.01 9.41 21.61
C SER A 412 3.15 10.64 22.51
N GLY A 413 2.31 11.67 22.34
CA GLY A 413 2.32 12.84 23.21
C GLY A 413 3.36 13.91 22.87
N LYS A 414 3.99 13.83 21.69
CA LYS A 414 4.96 14.85 21.24
C LYS A 414 4.23 16.08 20.68
N PRO A 415 4.80 17.29 20.85
CA PRO A 415 4.28 18.49 20.21
C PRO A 415 4.44 18.42 18.69
N PHE A 416 3.43 18.91 17.96
CA PHE A 416 3.40 19.03 16.51
C PHE A 416 2.84 20.41 16.10
N GLN A 417 3.07 20.85 14.87
CA GLN A 417 2.50 22.10 14.35
C GLN A 417 1.15 21.85 13.64
N SER A 418 0.16 22.69 13.92
CA SER A 418 -1.11 22.79 13.19
C SER A 418 -1.28 24.25 12.73
N GLY A 419 -0.81 24.55 11.52
CA GLY A 419 -0.61 25.95 11.08
C GLY A 419 0.34 26.69 12.02
N SER A 420 0.00 27.92 12.38
CA SER A 420 0.80 28.80 13.26
C SER A 420 0.79 28.42 14.76
N ARG A 421 0.40 27.19 15.13
CA ARG A 421 0.27 26.75 16.52
C ARG A 421 0.92 25.41 16.77
N THR A 422 1.81 25.36 17.76
CA THR A 422 2.33 24.11 18.33
C THR A 422 1.33 23.54 19.32
N ILE A 423 0.91 22.30 19.11
CA ILE A 423 -0.15 21.61 19.86
C ILE A 423 0.37 20.23 20.27
N SER A 424 -0.10 19.70 21.40
CA SER A 424 0.22 18.34 21.84
C SER A 424 -1.03 17.58 22.33
N THR A 425 -1.05 16.27 22.10
CA THR A 425 -1.98 15.33 22.71
C THR A 425 -1.71 15.12 24.20
N SER A 426 -0.49 15.43 24.70
CA SER A 426 -0.19 15.42 26.14
C SER A 426 -0.84 16.58 26.92
N ALA A 427 -1.41 17.58 26.24
CA ALA A 427 -2.10 18.71 26.87
C ALA A 427 -3.49 18.37 27.43
N HIS A 428 -4.03 17.17 27.16
CA HIS A 428 -5.28 16.70 27.76
C HIS A 428 -5.35 15.17 27.83
N PRO A 429 -5.68 14.53 28.98
CA PRO A 429 -5.61 13.08 29.13
C PRO A 429 -6.54 12.30 28.17
N LEU A 430 -7.63 12.92 27.71
CA LEU A 430 -8.56 12.28 26.76
C LEU A 430 -8.19 12.53 25.28
N ALA A 431 -7.23 13.41 24.98
CA ALA A 431 -6.86 13.76 23.60
C ALA A 431 -6.21 12.58 22.86
N GLN A 432 -5.37 11.79 23.54
CA GLN A 432 -4.77 10.61 22.94
C GLN A 432 -5.83 9.57 22.53
N ARG A 433 -6.88 9.36 23.34
CA ARG A 433 -7.99 8.44 23.03
C ARG A 433 -8.83 8.92 21.84
N PHE A 434 -9.12 10.22 21.80
CA PHE A 434 -9.79 10.87 20.67
C PHE A 434 -8.96 10.74 19.37
N CYS A 435 -7.65 10.99 19.42
CA CYS A 435 -6.78 10.84 18.25
C CYS A 435 -6.68 9.37 17.78
N LEU A 436 -6.61 8.40 18.69
CA LEU A 436 -6.61 6.97 18.32
C LEU A 436 -7.92 6.56 17.61
N ASP A 437 -9.07 6.99 18.15
CA ASP A 437 -10.39 6.77 17.54
C ASP A 437 -10.45 7.35 16.11
N LYS A 438 -9.98 8.59 15.92
CA LYS A 438 -9.99 9.27 14.62
C LYS A 438 -8.90 8.82 13.65
N VAL A 439 -7.82 8.20 14.12
CA VAL A 439 -6.90 7.46 13.25
C VAL A 439 -7.60 6.20 12.71
N ALA A 440 -8.24 5.41 13.59
CA ALA A 440 -8.94 4.20 13.18
C ALA A 440 -10.10 4.48 12.21
N GLU A 441 -10.96 5.47 12.52
CA GLU A 441 -12.06 5.90 11.66
C GLU A 441 -11.55 6.30 10.25
N LYS A 442 -10.46 7.08 10.17
CA LYS A 442 -9.96 7.59 8.90
C LYS A 442 -9.20 6.54 8.08
N ILE A 443 -8.54 5.56 8.70
CA ILE A 443 -7.95 4.42 7.98
C ILE A 443 -9.04 3.55 7.33
N VAL A 444 -10.16 3.32 8.01
CA VAL A 444 -11.29 2.56 7.44
C VAL A 444 -11.92 3.32 6.27
N LEU A 445 -12.27 4.59 6.47
CA LEU A 445 -12.85 5.44 5.42
C LEU A 445 -11.94 5.56 4.19
N GLN A 446 -10.63 5.76 4.38
CA GLN A 446 -9.67 5.82 3.28
C GLN A 446 -9.57 4.48 2.53
N GLY A 447 -9.67 3.35 3.23
CA GLY A 447 -9.75 2.03 2.62
C GLY A 447 -11.03 1.85 1.79
N GLU A 448 -12.19 2.28 2.30
CA GLU A 448 -13.46 2.26 1.56
C GLU A 448 -13.41 3.18 0.33
N GLU A 449 -12.89 4.40 0.45
CA GLU A 449 -12.70 5.32 -0.68
C GLU A 449 -11.75 4.75 -1.75
N GLN A 450 -10.68 4.05 -1.36
CA GLN A 450 -9.74 3.43 -2.31
C GLN A 450 -10.23 2.12 -2.93
N ILE A 451 -11.11 1.37 -2.27
CA ILE A 451 -11.65 0.09 -2.79
C ILE A 451 -12.86 0.31 -3.73
N ASN A 452 -13.56 1.44 -3.58
CA ASN A 452 -14.72 1.80 -4.40
C ASN A 452 -14.39 2.74 -5.60
N SER A 453 -13.10 2.95 -5.90
CA SER A 453 -12.60 3.84 -6.98
C SER A 453 -11.72 3.12 -8.01
#